data_AF-A0A7V9NGQ6-F1
#
_entry.id   AF-A0A7V9NGQ6-F1
#
_cell.length_a   1.000
_cell.length_b   1.000
_cell.length_c   1.000
_cell.angle_alpha   90.00
_cell.angle_beta   90.00
_cell.angle_gamma   90.00
#
_symmetry.space_group_name_H-M   'P 1'
#
loop_
_entity.id
_entity.type
_entity.pdbx_description
1 polymer ?
#
loop_
_entity_poly.entity_id
_entity_poly.type
_entity_poly.pdbx_seq_one_letter_code
_entity_poly.pdbx_strand_id
1 'polypeptide(L)'
;MVIRALVAGALILMAGLYANGATGPELTPPRLPLAAAPMTFGPWTGHDATPFADDVLDQLGVDDYIHRRYSTAGGAPVSVYVGYYASQRQGDTIHSPQNCLPGAGWLAVFADRATIPLGSSEIPVNRFVIQKGLDRQAVFYWYHGRGRAVASEFANKGWLMLDAARLHRTDGGLVRL
;
A
#
# COMPACT_ATOMS: atom_id res chain seq x y z
N MET A 1 -0.41 31.00 28.84
CA MET A 1 0.32 31.10 27.55
C MET A 1 1.69 30.44 27.61
N VAL A 2 2.47 30.62 28.67
CA VAL A 2 3.82 30.04 28.85
C VAL A 2 3.84 28.50 28.74
N ILE A 3 2.91 27.78 29.38
CA ILE A 3 2.84 26.30 29.31
C ILE A 3 2.65 25.81 27.87
N ARG A 4 1.80 26.46 27.08
CA ARG A 4 1.58 26.10 25.66
C ARG A 4 2.84 26.33 24.82
N ALA A 5 3.59 27.41 25.09
CA ALA A 5 4.85 27.69 24.42
C ALA A 5 5.94 26.68 24.79
N LEU A 6 6.03 26.27 26.06
CA LEU A 6 6.97 25.23 26.49
C LEU A 6 6.65 23.86 25.88
N VAL A 7 5.37 23.48 25.84
CA VAL A 7 4.93 22.23 25.20
C VAL A 7 5.24 22.26 23.70
N ALA A 8 4.92 23.35 23.00
CA ALA A 8 5.23 23.49 21.58
C ALA A 8 6.75 23.45 21.33
N GLY A 9 7.55 24.15 22.14
CA GLY A 9 9.01 24.13 22.03
C GLY A 9 9.61 22.74 22.26
N ALA A 10 9.11 22.00 23.25
CA ALA A 10 9.53 20.62 23.50
C ALA A 10 9.17 19.69 22.34
N LEU A 11 7.96 19.82 21.76
CA LEU A 11 7.55 19.03 20.59
C LEU A 11 8.42 19.32 19.37
N ILE A 12 8.72 20.59 19.10
CA ILE A 12 9.61 20.99 17.99
C ILE A 12 11.02 20.42 18.20
N LEU A 13 11.57 20.55 19.42
CA LEU A 13 12.91 20.03 19.73
C LEU A 13 12.96 18.50 19.58
N MET A 14 11.96 17.79 20.11
CA MET A 14 11.86 16.34 19.94
C MET A 14 11.71 15.93 18.48
N ALA A 15 10.89 16.64 17.70
CA ALA A 15 10.74 16.39 16.27
C ALA A 15 12.05 16.64 15.50
N GLY A 16 12.80 17.68 15.85
CA GLY A 16 14.10 17.98 15.24
C GLY A 16 15.17 16.93 15.55
N LEU A 17 15.28 16.52 16.82
CA LEU A 17 16.18 15.43 17.24
C LEU A 17 15.83 14.11 16.56
N TYR A 18 14.53 13.82 16.44
CA TYR A 18 14.02 12.64 15.76
C TYR A 18 14.35 12.65 14.26
N ALA A 19 14.10 13.77 13.58
CA ALA A 19 14.41 13.94 12.16
C ALA A 19 15.91 13.76 11.90
N ASN A 20 16.77 14.34 12.72
CA ASN A 20 18.22 14.22 12.58
C ASN A 20 18.74 12.78 12.81
N GLY A 21 18.07 11.98 13.64
CA GLY A 21 18.39 10.56 13.76
C GLY A 21 17.97 9.73 12.54
N ALA A 22 16.99 10.21 11.77
CA ALA A 22 16.42 9.51 10.62
C ALA A 22 17.11 9.85 9.28
N THR A 23 18.02 10.84 9.22
CA THR A 23 18.71 11.30 8.00
C THR A 23 19.84 10.40 7.51
N GLY A 24 20.09 9.26 8.14
CA GLY A 24 21.06 8.26 7.68
C GLY A 24 20.70 7.62 6.32
N PRO A 25 21.66 6.90 5.71
CA PRO A 25 21.42 6.15 4.48
C PRO A 25 20.27 5.16 4.69
N GLU A 26 19.39 5.06 3.69
CA GLU A 26 18.27 4.16 3.75
C GLU A 26 18.69 2.73 3.37
N LEU A 27 18.22 1.76 4.14
CA LEU A 27 18.43 0.34 3.89
C LEU A 27 17.29 -0.22 3.05
N THR A 28 17.61 -0.70 1.85
CA THR A 28 16.70 -1.51 1.05
C THR A 28 17.12 -2.97 1.16
N PRO A 29 16.34 -3.84 1.83
CA PRO A 29 16.75 -5.22 2.00
C PRO A 29 16.67 -6.02 0.70
N PRO A 30 17.49 -7.07 0.56
CA PRO A 30 17.35 -8.03 -0.51
C PRO A 30 15.95 -8.67 -0.51
N ARG A 31 15.37 -8.82 -1.70
CA ARG A 31 14.09 -9.48 -1.92
C ARG A 31 14.08 -10.18 -3.27
N LEU A 32 13.12 -11.08 -3.45
CA LEU A 32 12.79 -11.59 -4.79
C LEU A 32 11.95 -10.55 -5.55
N PRO A 33 12.08 -10.47 -6.89
CA PRO A 33 11.17 -9.69 -7.73
C PRO A 33 9.71 -10.13 -7.54
N LEU A 34 8.75 -9.20 -7.61
CA LEU A 34 7.33 -9.55 -7.48
C LEU A 34 6.88 -10.49 -8.60
N ALA A 35 7.51 -10.41 -9.77
CA ALA A 35 7.29 -11.34 -10.88
C ALA A 35 7.51 -12.82 -10.50
N ALA A 36 8.36 -13.09 -9.50
CA ALA A 36 8.61 -14.44 -8.99
C ALA A 36 7.47 -14.99 -8.10
N ALA A 37 6.45 -14.18 -7.80
CA ALA A 37 5.25 -14.65 -7.10
C ALA A 37 4.59 -15.79 -7.90
N PRO A 38 4.06 -16.84 -7.25
CA PRO A 38 3.49 -17.99 -7.94
C PRO A 38 2.35 -17.61 -8.89
N MET A 39 2.25 -18.31 -10.02
CA MET A 39 1.08 -18.24 -10.90
C MET A 39 -0.04 -19.18 -10.46
N THR A 40 0.22 -20.06 -9.50
CA THR A 40 -0.75 -21.07 -9.05
C THR A 40 -0.78 -21.14 -7.53
N PHE A 41 -1.98 -21.08 -6.94
CA PHE A 41 -2.19 -21.21 -5.49
C PHE A 41 -3.42 -22.07 -5.22
N GLY A 42 -3.23 -23.32 -4.80
CA GLY A 42 -4.34 -24.27 -4.65
C GLY A 42 -5.12 -24.39 -5.97
N PRO A 43 -6.44 -24.09 -6.00
CA PRO A 43 -7.25 -24.16 -7.21
C PRO A 43 -7.12 -22.92 -8.12
N TRP A 44 -6.43 -21.87 -7.69
CA TRP A 44 -6.31 -20.63 -8.45
C TRP A 44 -5.18 -20.72 -9.48
N THR A 45 -5.47 -20.30 -10.70
CA THR A 45 -4.50 -20.10 -11.77
C THR A 45 -4.50 -18.63 -12.19
N GLY A 46 -3.31 -18.05 -12.22
CA GLY A 46 -3.04 -16.66 -12.54
C GLY A 46 -2.47 -16.49 -13.94
N HIS A 47 -2.81 -15.36 -14.55
CA HIS A 47 -2.21 -14.86 -15.78
C HIS A 47 -1.87 -13.39 -15.60
N ASP A 48 -0.78 -12.94 -16.22
CA ASP A 48 -0.47 -11.52 -16.26
C ASP A 48 -1.58 -10.77 -17.03
N ALA A 49 -2.05 -9.67 -16.45
CA ALA A 49 -2.97 -8.77 -17.10
C ALA A 49 -2.18 -7.80 -18.00
N THR A 50 -2.90 -6.98 -18.77
CA THR A 50 -2.27 -5.91 -19.55
C THR A 50 -1.41 -5.04 -18.62
N PRO A 51 -0.12 -4.82 -18.96
CA PRO A 51 0.72 -3.87 -18.24
C PRO A 51 0.08 -2.49 -18.20
N PHE A 52 0.39 -1.72 -17.16
CA PHE A 52 -0.01 -0.32 -17.14
C PHE A 52 0.78 0.48 -18.18
N ALA A 53 0.16 1.54 -18.70
CA ALA A 53 0.86 2.48 -19.57
C ALA A 53 1.93 3.24 -18.78
N ASP A 54 2.97 3.70 -19.47
CA ASP A 54 4.15 4.31 -18.84
C ASP A 54 3.79 5.56 -18.02
N ASP A 55 2.85 6.37 -18.49
CA ASP A 55 2.34 7.55 -17.77
C ASP A 55 1.66 7.19 -16.43
N VAL A 56 0.97 6.05 -16.39
CA VAL A 56 0.39 5.52 -15.15
C VAL A 56 1.50 5.03 -14.22
N LEU A 57 2.55 4.39 -14.74
CA LEU A 57 3.68 3.92 -13.93
C LEU A 57 4.47 5.09 -13.33
N ASP A 58 4.71 6.14 -14.13
CA ASP A 58 5.34 7.37 -13.67
C ASP A 58 4.53 8.03 -12.55
N GLN A 59 3.20 8.04 -12.67
CA GLN A 59 2.33 8.56 -11.61
C GLN A 59 2.29 7.66 -10.36
N LEU A 60 2.39 6.33 -10.54
CA LEU A 60 2.41 5.39 -9.43
C LEU A 60 3.75 5.42 -8.67
N GLY A 61 4.87 5.68 -9.35
CA GLY A 61 6.20 5.72 -8.73
C GLY A 61 6.63 4.39 -8.12
N VAL A 62 6.20 3.26 -8.69
CA VAL A 62 6.53 1.92 -8.18
C VAL A 62 7.89 1.45 -8.66
N ASP A 63 8.67 0.86 -7.75
CA ASP A 63 9.96 0.24 -8.09
C ASP A 63 9.80 -1.16 -8.70
N ASP A 64 8.71 -1.85 -8.36
CA ASP A 64 8.35 -3.16 -8.88
C ASP A 64 6.86 -3.38 -8.69
N TYR A 65 6.21 -4.08 -9.62
CA TYR A 65 4.80 -4.39 -9.50
C TYR A 65 4.43 -5.69 -10.20
N ILE A 66 3.31 -6.28 -9.78
CA ILE A 66 2.56 -7.25 -10.57
C ILE A 66 1.14 -6.76 -10.80
N HIS A 67 0.62 -7.04 -11.98
CA HIS A 67 -0.79 -6.86 -12.31
C HIS A 67 -1.27 -8.16 -12.96
N ARG A 68 -2.07 -8.93 -12.22
CA ARG A 68 -2.46 -10.30 -12.58
C ARG A 68 -3.94 -10.51 -12.39
N ARG A 69 -4.49 -11.47 -13.10
CA ARG A 69 -5.85 -11.97 -12.88
C ARG A 69 -5.78 -13.44 -12.49
N TYR A 70 -6.31 -13.75 -11.31
CA TYR A 70 -6.42 -15.13 -10.83
C TYR A 70 -7.85 -15.63 -11.01
N SER A 71 -8.00 -16.87 -11.46
CA SER A 71 -9.28 -17.52 -11.66
C SER A 71 -9.28 -18.94 -11.12
N THR A 72 -10.46 -19.44 -10.77
CA THR A 72 -10.70 -20.82 -10.34
C THR A 72 -11.95 -21.35 -11.03
N ALA A 73 -12.09 -22.66 -11.12
CA ALA A 73 -13.28 -23.28 -11.69
C ALA A 73 -14.54 -22.89 -10.90
N GLY A 74 -15.50 -22.24 -11.57
CA GLY A 74 -16.78 -21.84 -10.97
C GLY A 74 -16.74 -20.60 -10.07
N GLY A 75 -15.58 -19.94 -9.92
CA GLY A 75 -15.43 -18.71 -9.13
C GLY A 75 -15.34 -17.46 -10.00
N ALA A 76 -15.69 -16.31 -9.41
CA ALA A 76 -15.41 -15.02 -10.03
C ALA A 76 -13.88 -14.76 -10.04
N PRO A 77 -13.32 -14.27 -11.16
CA PRO A 77 -11.90 -13.94 -11.22
C PRO A 77 -11.57 -12.73 -10.35
N VAL A 78 -10.38 -12.73 -9.76
CA VAL A 78 -9.86 -11.67 -8.89
C VAL A 78 -8.71 -10.95 -9.58
N SER A 79 -8.74 -9.62 -9.59
CA SER A 79 -7.70 -8.80 -10.20
C SER A 79 -6.72 -8.36 -9.12
N VAL A 80 -5.51 -8.93 -9.15
CA VAL A 80 -4.48 -8.70 -8.14
C VAL A 80 -3.49 -7.67 -8.67
N TYR A 81 -3.30 -6.62 -7.89
CA TYR A 81 -2.20 -5.69 -8.05
C TYR A 81 -1.37 -5.66 -6.78
N VAL A 82 -0.05 -5.74 -6.93
CA VAL A 82 0.89 -5.47 -5.85
C VAL A 82 1.90 -4.47 -6.38
N GLY A 83 2.00 -3.31 -5.75
CA GLY A 83 3.06 -2.34 -6.01
C GLY A 83 4.03 -2.31 -4.84
N TYR A 84 5.32 -2.40 -5.13
CA TYR A 84 6.41 -2.31 -4.16
C TYR A 84 7.20 -1.02 -4.33
N TYR A 85 7.60 -0.46 -3.19
CA TYR A 85 8.34 0.78 -3.06
C TYR A 85 9.56 0.49 -2.18
N ALA A 86 10.76 0.67 -2.73
CA ALA A 86 12.04 0.47 -2.08
C ALA A 86 12.38 1.61 -1.10
N SER A 87 11.87 2.80 -1.39
CA SER A 87 11.92 3.99 -0.53
C SER A 87 10.59 4.72 -0.63
N GLN A 88 10.14 5.30 0.49
CA GLN A 88 9.00 6.21 0.53
C GLN A 88 9.41 7.59 1.07
N ARG A 89 10.64 8.00 0.78
CA ARG A 89 11.16 9.35 1.04
C ARG A 89 10.90 10.27 -0.16
N GLN A 90 10.93 11.59 0.07
CA GLN A 90 11.00 12.62 -0.99
C GLN A 90 9.92 12.60 -2.10
N GLY A 91 8.70 12.14 -1.81
CA GLY A 91 7.58 12.23 -2.76
C GLY A 91 7.08 10.88 -3.28
N ASP A 92 7.89 9.83 -3.14
CA ASP A 92 7.57 8.46 -3.57
C ASP A 92 6.69 7.74 -2.54
N THR A 93 5.58 8.35 -2.14
CA THR A 93 4.67 7.76 -1.17
C THR A 93 3.55 7.03 -1.86
N ILE A 94 3.24 5.82 -1.37
CA ILE A 94 2.10 5.05 -1.87
C ILE A 94 0.82 5.89 -1.84
N HIS A 95 0.23 6.09 -3.01
CA HIS A 95 -1.08 6.73 -3.13
C HIS A 95 -2.20 5.71 -2.91
N SER A 96 -3.18 6.08 -2.08
CA SER A 96 -4.41 5.33 -1.88
C SER A 96 -5.17 5.16 -3.21
N PRO A 97 -5.74 3.98 -3.52
CA PRO A 97 -6.62 3.80 -4.67
C PRO A 97 -7.79 4.79 -4.73
N GLN A 98 -8.20 5.37 -3.58
CA GLN A 98 -9.21 6.43 -3.54
C GLN A 98 -8.83 7.65 -4.38
N ASN A 99 -7.54 7.95 -4.50
CA ASN A 99 -7.06 9.14 -5.20
C ASN A 99 -6.86 8.87 -6.69
N CYS A 100 -6.57 7.62 -7.08
CA CYS A 100 -6.26 7.27 -8.47
C CYS A 100 -7.49 6.81 -9.27
N LEU A 101 -8.43 6.09 -8.64
CA LEU A 101 -9.59 5.51 -9.32
C LEU A 101 -10.54 6.56 -9.95
N PRO A 102 -10.80 7.72 -9.33
CA PRO A 102 -11.60 8.78 -9.95
C PRO A 102 -11.04 9.27 -11.29
N GLY A 103 -9.71 9.35 -11.41
CA GLY A 103 -9.04 9.76 -12.67
C GLY A 103 -9.28 8.79 -13.83
N ALA A 104 -9.52 7.50 -13.54
CA ALA A 104 -9.88 6.47 -14.52
C ALA A 104 -11.40 6.37 -14.77
N GLY A 105 -12.20 7.26 -14.17
CA GLY A 105 -13.66 7.31 -14.27
C GLY A 105 -14.40 6.35 -13.33
N TRP A 106 -13.73 5.81 -12.31
CA TRP A 106 -14.36 4.97 -11.28
C TRP A 106 -14.73 5.79 -10.05
N LEU A 107 -15.98 5.71 -9.62
CA LEU A 107 -16.47 6.39 -8.42
C LEU A 107 -16.65 5.40 -7.28
N ALA A 108 -16.12 5.71 -6.09
CA ALA A 108 -16.40 4.93 -4.90
C ALA A 108 -17.85 5.23 -4.43
N VAL A 109 -18.72 4.22 -4.52
CA VAL A 109 -20.13 4.32 -4.08
C VAL A 109 -20.34 3.76 -2.67
N PHE A 110 -19.37 2.99 -2.17
CA PHE A 110 -19.34 2.51 -0.79
C PHE A 110 -17.89 2.34 -0.35
N ALA A 111 -17.61 2.64 0.92
CA ALA A 111 -16.30 2.44 1.52
C ALA A 111 -16.39 2.12 3.01
N ASP A 112 -15.79 1.01 3.44
CA ASP A 112 -15.63 0.65 4.83
C ASP A 112 -14.32 -0.12 5.09
N ARG A 113 -14.17 -0.67 6.29
CA ARG A 113 -13.09 -1.59 6.65
C ARG A 113 -13.66 -3.00 6.78
N ALA A 114 -12.87 -3.97 6.36
CA ALA A 114 -13.16 -5.39 6.52
C ALA A 114 -11.93 -6.12 7.10
N THR A 115 -12.11 -7.38 7.50
CA THR A 115 -11.00 -8.29 7.79
C THR A 115 -10.99 -9.44 6.80
N ILE A 116 -9.80 -9.89 6.41
CA ILE A 116 -9.60 -11.09 5.59
C ILE A 116 -8.95 -12.16 6.46
N PRO A 117 -9.56 -13.35 6.63
CA PRO A 117 -8.96 -14.45 7.37
C PRO A 117 -7.81 -15.08 6.56
N LEU A 118 -6.68 -15.28 7.23
CA LEU A 118 -5.48 -15.95 6.73
C LEU A 118 -5.20 -17.20 7.59
N GLY A 119 -6.16 -18.13 7.64
CA GLY A 119 -6.08 -19.32 8.47
C GLY A 119 -6.22 -18.98 9.96
N SER A 120 -5.11 -19.02 10.70
CA SER A 120 -5.08 -18.75 12.15
C SER A 120 -4.98 -17.26 12.52
N SER A 121 -4.89 -16.38 11.52
CA SER A 121 -4.81 -14.93 11.72
C SER A 121 -5.80 -14.21 10.81
N GLU A 122 -6.01 -12.92 11.02
CA GLU A 122 -6.77 -12.06 10.13
C GLU A 122 -6.01 -10.76 9.87
N ILE A 123 -6.24 -10.16 8.70
CA ILE A 123 -5.65 -8.87 8.34
C ILE A 123 -6.73 -7.80 8.12
N PRO A 124 -6.52 -6.57 8.61
CA PRO A 124 -7.42 -5.47 8.31
C PRO A 124 -7.20 -4.95 6.89
N VAL A 125 -8.28 -4.71 6.17
CA VAL A 125 -8.26 -4.17 4.81
C VAL A 125 -9.30 -3.06 4.65
N ASN A 126 -9.08 -2.18 3.68
CA ASN A 126 -10.17 -1.33 3.18
C ASN A 126 -10.98 -2.13 2.17
N ARG A 127 -12.30 -1.94 2.19
CA ARG A 127 -13.21 -2.53 1.21
C ARG A 127 -14.06 -1.43 0.59
N PHE A 128 -13.98 -1.33 -0.73
CA PHE A 128 -14.77 -0.40 -1.53
C PHE A 128 -15.70 -1.13 -2.47
N VAL A 129 -16.78 -0.46 -2.83
CA VAL A 129 -17.50 -0.74 -4.07
C VAL A 129 -17.29 0.46 -4.98
N ILE A 130 -16.69 0.22 -6.13
CA ILE A 130 -16.49 1.23 -7.18
C ILE A 130 -17.47 1.00 -8.32
N GLN A 131 -17.88 2.09 -8.97
CA GLN A 131 -18.84 2.07 -10.06
C GLN A 131 -18.35 2.91 -11.25
N LYS A 132 -18.54 2.39 -12.47
CA LYS A 132 -18.34 3.10 -13.73
C LYS A 132 -19.50 2.77 -14.67
N GLY A 133 -20.41 3.71 -14.87
CA GLY A 133 -21.67 3.43 -15.58
C GLY A 133 -22.52 2.40 -14.82
N LEU A 134 -22.80 1.26 -15.47
CA LEU A 134 -23.51 0.13 -14.86
C LEU A 134 -22.57 -0.90 -14.20
N ASP A 135 -21.27 -0.81 -14.45
CA ASP A 135 -20.30 -1.76 -13.91
C ASP A 135 -20.00 -1.45 -12.45
N ARG A 136 -19.98 -2.50 -11.61
CA ARG A 136 -19.59 -2.41 -10.20
C ARG A 136 -18.51 -3.43 -9.87
N GLN A 137 -17.55 -3.02 -9.07
CA GLN A 137 -16.48 -3.88 -8.60
C GLN A 137 -16.28 -3.71 -7.10
N ALA A 138 -16.13 -4.82 -6.39
CA ALA A 138 -15.63 -4.80 -5.02
C ALA A 138 -14.10 -4.74 -5.09
N VAL A 139 -13.50 -3.80 -4.35
CA VAL A 139 -12.05 -3.61 -4.29
C VAL A 139 -11.62 -3.73 -2.85
N PHE A 140 -10.62 -4.58 -2.59
CA PHE A 140 -9.98 -4.69 -1.29
C PHE A 140 -8.55 -4.21 -1.39
N TYR A 141 -8.07 -3.41 -0.44
CA TYR A 141 -6.65 -3.06 -0.42
C TYR A 141 -6.13 -2.74 0.97
N TRP A 142 -4.82 -2.89 1.13
CA TRP A 142 -4.09 -2.57 2.34
C TRP A 142 -2.63 -2.19 2.01
N TYR A 143 -2.00 -1.52 2.96
CA TYR A 143 -0.57 -1.29 2.97
C TYR A 143 0.10 -2.47 3.66
N HIS A 144 1.17 -3.00 3.07
CA HIS A 144 1.90 -4.14 3.60
C HIS A 144 3.37 -3.79 3.75
N GLY A 145 3.92 -4.02 4.94
CA GLY A 145 5.32 -3.73 5.19
C GLY A 145 5.80 -4.32 6.50
N ARG A 146 6.94 -5.02 6.46
CA ARG A 146 7.67 -5.50 7.63
C ARG A 146 6.80 -6.28 8.61
N GLY A 147 6.02 -7.22 8.05
CA GLY A 147 5.12 -8.12 8.78
C GLY A 147 3.79 -7.51 9.19
N ARG A 148 3.48 -6.28 8.77
CA ARG A 148 2.23 -5.59 9.12
C ARG A 148 1.36 -5.38 7.89
N ALA A 149 0.08 -5.73 8.01
CA ALA A 149 -0.98 -5.30 7.12
C ALA A 149 -1.76 -4.15 7.78
N VAL A 150 -1.90 -3.04 7.07
CA VAL A 150 -2.48 -1.80 7.61
C VAL A 150 -3.52 -1.27 6.63
N ALA A 151 -4.75 -1.06 7.09
CA ALA A 151 -5.80 -0.44 6.27
C ALA A 151 -5.79 1.10 6.33
N SER A 152 -5.23 1.71 7.36
CA SER A 152 -5.22 3.18 7.50
C SER A 152 -3.96 3.79 6.88
N GLU A 153 -4.12 4.72 5.94
CA GLU A 153 -3.00 5.48 5.37
C GLU A 153 -2.24 6.27 6.45
N PHE A 154 -2.95 6.92 7.37
CA PHE A 154 -2.32 7.64 8.48
C PHE A 154 -1.52 6.73 9.39
N ALA A 155 -2.04 5.54 9.70
CA ALA A 155 -1.32 4.57 10.51
C ALA A 155 -0.10 4.04 9.76
N ASN A 156 -0.23 3.79 8.44
CA ASN A 156 0.90 3.39 7.61
C ASN A 156 2.01 4.46 7.63
N LYS A 157 1.68 5.74 7.44
CA LYS A 157 2.64 6.85 7.56
C LYS A 157 3.28 6.92 8.94
N GLY A 158 2.52 6.72 10.01
CA GLY A 158 3.05 6.66 11.38
C GLY A 158 4.07 5.53 11.57
N TRP A 159 3.79 4.34 11.03
CA TRP A 159 4.76 3.24 11.02
C TRP A 159 6.00 3.62 10.22
N LEU A 160 5.86 4.09 8.98
CA LEU A 160 7.00 4.50 8.15
C LEU A 160 7.91 5.51 8.87
N MET A 161 7.33 6.49 9.57
CA MET A 161 8.11 7.43 10.39
C MET A 161 8.88 6.71 11.49
N LEU A 162 8.20 5.87 12.29
CA LEU A 162 8.82 5.10 13.38
C LEU A 162 9.99 4.24 12.89
N ASP A 163 9.81 3.70 11.70
CA ASP A 163 10.64 2.70 11.13
C ASP A 163 11.84 3.29 10.39
N ALA A 164 11.68 4.47 9.79
CA ALA A 164 12.78 5.28 9.32
C ALA A 164 13.77 5.61 10.45
N ALA A 165 13.28 5.89 11.66
CA ALA A 165 14.14 6.22 12.79
C ALA A 165 14.77 5.00 13.47
N ARG A 166 14.05 3.87 13.54
CA ARG A 166 14.53 2.66 14.25
C ARG A 166 15.30 1.68 13.37
N LEU A 167 14.89 1.56 12.12
CA LEU A 167 15.37 0.54 11.19
C LEU A 167 16.06 1.13 9.97
N HIS A 168 16.06 2.46 9.83
CA HIS A 168 16.61 3.18 8.68
C HIS A 168 16.04 2.70 7.34
N ARG A 169 14.74 2.38 7.30
CA ARG A 169 14.06 1.90 6.08
C ARG A 169 12.57 2.21 6.05
N THR A 170 12.07 2.49 4.86
CA THR A 170 10.67 2.84 4.58
C THR A 170 10.07 2.03 3.43
N ASP A 171 10.72 0.94 3.04
CA ASP A 171 10.19 0.05 2.02
C ASP A 171 8.87 -0.61 2.46
N GLY A 172 8.02 -0.87 1.48
CA GLY A 172 6.69 -1.45 1.68
C GLY A 172 5.96 -1.62 0.36
N GLY A 173 4.69 -1.98 0.44
CA GLY A 173 3.87 -2.13 -0.75
C GLY A 173 2.39 -1.89 -0.50
N LEU A 174 1.67 -1.72 -1.61
CA LEU A 174 0.22 -1.69 -1.66
C LEU A 174 -0.25 -2.99 -2.30
N VAL A 175 -1.15 -3.70 -1.63
CA VAL A 175 -1.85 -4.84 -2.23
C VAL A 175 -3.29 -4.45 -2.50
N ARG A 176 -3.77 -4.73 -3.71
CA ARG A 176 -5.16 -4.53 -4.14
C ARG A 176 -5.70 -5.80 -4.79
N LEU A 177 -6.92 -6.18 -4.42
CA LEU A 177 -7.69 -7.31 -4.95
C LEU A 177 -9.03 -6.81 -5.54
#